data_AF-A0A2T7NW76-F1
#
_entry.id   AF-A0A2T7NW76-F1
#
_cell.length_a   1.000
_cell.length_b   1.000
_cell.length_c   1.000
_cell.angle_alpha   90.00
_cell.angle_beta   90.00
_cell.angle_gamma   90.00
#
_symmetry.space_group_name_H-M   'P 1'
#
loop_
_entity.id
_entity.type
_entity.pdbx_description
1 polymer ?
#
loop_
_entity_poly.entity_id
_entity_poly.type
_entity_poly.pdbx_seq_one_letter_code
_entity_poly.pdbx_strand_id
1 'polypeptide(L)'
;MPFASPGLLVPLQVFLARVENPLPVTSGLVVEVAWLLVRLVFWFFFNGFLLHFLYFASLKSADADVLHRLDKWTLAGVLYLLGQFMTCKYAVIYGLPYLQARLDGMWAPTPPACIAYVYHYSDMWSYRHGNKQGKRWGIEEYTHVPVL
;
A
#
# COMPACT_ATOMS: atom_id res chain seq x y z
N MET A 1 -15.23 -12.71 7.43
CA MET A 1 -14.77 -11.31 7.51
C MET A 1 -14.93 -10.73 6.12
N PRO A 2 -15.80 -9.72 5.89
CA PRO A 2 -15.97 -9.18 4.55
C PRO A 2 -14.65 -8.52 4.14
N PHE A 3 -14.18 -8.88 2.96
CA PHE A 3 -12.97 -8.40 2.33
C PHE A 3 -13.21 -6.97 1.84
N ALA A 4 -13.47 -6.04 2.76
CA ALA A 4 -13.46 -4.61 2.48
C ALA A 4 -11.98 -4.22 2.38
N SER A 5 -11.45 -4.24 1.16
CA SER A 5 -10.20 -3.55 0.83
C SER A 5 -10.27 -2.17 1.47
N PRO A 6 -9.22 -1.65 2.16
CA PRO A 6 -9.18 -0.26 2.58
C PRO A 6 -9.28 0.59 1.31
N GLY A 7 -10.51 0.96 0.99
CA GLY A 7 -10.90 1.53 -0.28
C GLY A 7 -10.26 2.90 -0.40
N LEU A 8 -9.80 3.19 -1.61
CA LEU A 8 -9.51 4.54 -2.04
C LEU A 8 -10.65 5.46 -1.57
N LEU A 9 -10.33 6.48 -0.76
CA LEU A 9 -11.30 7.49 -0.33
C LEU A 9 -11.65 8.36 -1.54
N VAL A 10 -12.47 7.82 -2.44
CA VAL A 10 -13.06 8.57 -3.54
C VAL A 10 -14.36 9.19 -3.01
N PRO A 11 -14.56 10.51 -3.18
CA PRO A 11 -15.83 11.12 -2.83
C PRO A 11 -16.95 10.54 -3.71
N LEU A 12 -18.08 10.19 -3.09
CA LEU A 12 -19.22 9.52 -3.73
C LEU A 12 -19.70 10.22 -5.01
N GLN A 13 -19.69 11.56 -5.01
CA GLN A 13 -20.06 12.39 -6.17
C GLN A 13 -19.19 12.13 -7.41
N VAL A 14 -17.88 11.93 -7.24
CA VAL A 14 -16.95 11.64 -8.35
C VAL A 14 -17.19 10.23 -8.87
N PHE A 15 -17.46 9.28 -7.96
CA PHE A 15 -17.80 7.92 -8.34
C PHE A 15 -19.11 7.85 -9.13
N LEU A 16 -20.17 8.52 -8.67
CA LEU A 16 -21.47 8.54 -9.36
C LEU A 16 -21.37 9.19 -10.75
N ALA A 17 -20.65 10.31 -10.88
CA ALA A 17 -20.39 10.94 -12.17
C ALA A 17 -19.65 10.02 -13.16
N ARG A 18 -18.82 9.10 -12.63
CA ARG A 18 -18.07 8.11 -13.41
C ARG A 18 -18.92 6.92 -13.84
N VAL A 19 -19.82 6.47 -12.98
CA VAL A 19 -20.80 5.41 -13.29
C VAL A 19 -21.74 5.86 -14.40
N GLU A 20 -22.14 7.13 -14.39
CA GLU A 20 -23.01 7.72 -15.42
C GLU A 20 -22.32 7.83 -16.80
N ASN A 21 -20.99 8.07 -16.82
CA ASN A 21 -20.20 8.22 -18.06
C ASN A 21 -18.99 7.28 -18.10
N PRO A 22 -19.18 6.00 -18.49
CA PRO A 22 -18.08 5.04 -18.58
C PRO A 22 -17.08 5.46 -19.68
N LEU A 23 -15.78 5.28 -19.39
CA LEU A 23 -14.75 5.50 -20.44
C LEU A 23 -14.72 4.28 -21.36
N PRO A 24 -14.42 4.47 -22.65
CA PRO A 24 -14.19 3.34 -23.55
C PRO A 24 -12.94 2.59 -23.10
N VAL A 25 -13.08 1.27 -22.97
CA VAL A 25 -11.96 0.37 -22.65
C VAL A 25 -10.96 0.43 -23.81
N THR A 26 -9.82 1.05 -23.55
CA THR A 26 -8.74 1.22 -24.54
C THR A 26 -7.74 0.08 -24.40
N SER A 27 -7.21 -0.45 -25.51
CA SER A 27 -6.23 -1.55 -25.50
C SER A 27 -4.99 -1.27 -24.64
N GLY A 28 -4.50 -0.02 -24.62
CA GLY A 28 -3.40 0.40 -23.76
C GLY A 28 -3.67 0.28 -22.26
N LEU A 29 -4.92 0.52 -21.83
CA LEU A 29 -5.33 0.36 -20.43
C LEU A 29 -5.31 -1.11 -20.02
N VAL A 30 -5.70 -2.02 -20.90
CA VAL A 30 -5.70 -3.47 -20.64
C VAL A 30 -4.28 -3.97 -20.40
N VAL A 31 -3.30 -3.50 -21.19
CA VAL A 31 -1.88 -3.86 -21.02
C VAL A 31 -1.34 -3.32 -19.69
N GLU A 32 -1.67 -2.08 -19.33
CA GLU A 32 -1.28 -1.50 -18.04
C GLU A 32 -1.85 -2.30 -16.86
N VAL A 33 -3.16 -2.59 -16.90
CA VAL A 33 -3.85 -3.38 -15.86
C VAL A 33 -3.27 -4.79 -15.77
N ALA A 34 -3.01 -5.45 -16.91
CA ALA A 34 -2.39 -6.77 -16.93
C ALA A 34 -1.00 -6.76 -16.30
N TRP A 35 -0.17 -5.77 -16.61
CA TRP A 35 1.16 -5.63 -16.01
C TRP A 35 1.10 -5.42 -14.50
N LEU A 36 0.17 -4.58 -14.03
CA LEU A 36 -0.07 -4.34 -12.61
C LEU A 36 -0.56 -5.60 -11.89
N LEU A 37 -1.44 -6.38 -12.52
CA LEU A 37 -1.93 -7.65 -11.98
C LEU A 37 -0.79 -8.67 -11.85
N VAL A 38 0.05 -8.83 -12.87
CA VAL A 38 1.21 -9.74 -12.81
C VAL A 38 2.14 -9.32 -11.67
N ARG A 39 2.43 -8.02 -11.55
CA ARG A 39 3.23 -7.48 -10.45
C ARG A 39 2.59 -7.76 -9.09
N LEU A 40 1.27 -7.57 -8.95
CA LEU A 40 0.54 -7.82 -7.70
C LEU A 40 0.61 -9.30 -7.30
N VAL A 41 0.35 -10.20 -8.25
CA VAL A 41 0.40 -11.65 -8.04
C VAL A 41 1.81 -12.08 -7.64
N PHE A 42 2.83 -11.56 -8.32
CA PHE A 42 4.23 -11.79 -7.94
C PHE A 42 4.52 -11.38 -6.49
N TRP A 43 4.13 -10.17 -6.09
CA TRP A 43 4.32 -9.70 -4.71
C TRP A 43 3.49 -10.49 -3.71
N PHE A 44 2.29 -10.95 -4.07
CA PHE A 44 1.47 -11.80 -3.22
C PHE A 44 2.17 -13.14 -2.92
N PHE A 45 2.68 -13.83 -3.95
CA PHE A 45 3.45 -15.06 -3.75
C PHE A 45 4.74 -14.82 -2.99
N PHE A 46 5.46 -13.73 -3.26
CA PHE A 46 6.66 -13.36 -2.54
C PHE A 46 6.39 -13.14 -1.03
N ASN A 47 5.29 -12.46 -0.68
CA ASN A 47 4.88 -12.32 0.72
C ASN A 47 4.56 -13.68 1.36
N GLY A 48 3.89 -14.58 0.63
CA GLY A 48 3.61 -15.94 1.10
C GLY A 48 4.88 -16.75 1.35
N PHE A 49 5.88 -16.61 0.47
CA PHE A 49 7.20 -17.19 0.65
C PHE A 49 7.88 -16.60 1.89
N LEU A 50 7.96 -15.27 2.02
CA LEU A 50 8.56 -14.62 3.19
C LEU A 50 7.93 -15.08 4.51
N LEU A 51 6.61 -15.22 4.56
CA LEU A 51 5.89 -15.69 5.76
C LEU A 51 6.22 -17.15 6.11
N HIS A 52 6.53 -17.99 5.11
CA HIS A 52 6.90 -19.38 5.32
C HIS A 52 8.31 -19.52 5.91
N PHE A 53 9.28 -18.74 5.42
CA PHE A 53 10.66 -18.75 5.93
C PHE A 53 10.80 -18.00 7.25
N LEU A 54 10.04 -16.92 7.41
CA LEU A 54 10.09 -16.05 8.58
C LEU A 54 8.84 -16.31 9.41
N TYR A 55 9.00 -17.20 10.40
CA TYR A 55 7.99 -17.50 11.43
C TYR A 55 7.78 -16.31 12.38
N PHE A 56 7.40 -15.14 11.85
CA PHE A 56 7.10 -13.94 12.63
C PHE A 56 6.00 -14.19 13.68
N ALA A 57 5.07 -15.12 13.39
CA ALA A 57 4.04 -15.54 14.33
C ALA A 57 4.62 -16.22 15.57
N SER A 58 5.66 -17.05 15.40
CA SER A 58 6.35 -17.72 16.53
C SER A 58 7.30 -16.78 17.25
N LEU A 59 7.94 -15.82 16.56
CA LEU A 59 8.74 -14.77 17.20
C LEU A 59 7.88 -13.89 18.13
N LYS A 60 6.64 -13.58 17.73
CA LYS A 60 5.72 -12.80 18.57
C LYS A 60 5.24 -13.55 19.80
N SER A 61 5.19 -14.89 19.75
CA SER A 61 4.77 -15.75 20.85
C SER A 61 5.93 -16.35 21.64
N ALA A 62 7.17 -16.16 21.19
CA ALA A 62 8.36 -16.59 21.91
C ALA A 62 8.60 -15.65 23.10
N ASP A 63 9.01 -16.23 24.23
CA ASP A 63 9.36 -15.46 25.41
C ASP A 63 10.49 -14.46 25.10
N ALA A 64 10.38 -13.26 25.67
CA ALA A 64 11.34 -12.17 25.46
C ALA A 64 12.80 -12.57 25.79
N ASP A 65 12.99 -13.59 26.62
CA ASP A 65 14.28 -14.18 26.97
C ASP A 65 15.01 -14.81 25.78
N VAL A 66 14.28 -15.37 24.80
CA VAL A 66 14.89 -15.94 23.58
C VAL A 66 15.46 -14.82 22.71
N LEU A 67 14.79 -13.67 22.67
CA LEU A 67 15.22 -12.51 21.90
C LEU A 67 16.46 -11.86 22.52
N HIS A 68 16.56 -11.86 23.86
CA HIS A 68 17.73 -11.35 24.59
C HIS A 68 19.00 -12.22 24.43
N ARG A 69 18.83 -13.50 24.10
CA ARG A 69 19.95 -14.42 23.84
C ARG A 69 20.48 -14.33 22.40
N LEU A 70 19.76 -13.67 21.51
CA LEU A 70 20.17 -13.50 20.12
C LEU A 70 21.26 -12.44 20.00
N ASP A 71 22.24 -12.69 19.13
CA ASP A 71 23.27 -11.70 18.84
C ASP A 71 22.65 -10.44 18.21
N LYS A 72 23.25 -9.28 18.50
CA LYS A 72 22.77 -7.97 18.06
C LYS A 72 22.65 -7.88 16.53
N TRP A 73 23.55 -8.54 15.79
CA TRP A 73 23.48 -8.58 14.33
C TRP A 73 22.29 -9.40 13.82
N THR A 74 21.99 -10.50 14.50
CA THR A 74 20.84 -11.36 14.15
C THR A 74 19.54 -10.60 14.42
N LEU A 75 19.44 -9.91 15.56
CA LEU A 75 18.30 -9.06 15.90
C LEU A 75 18.07 -7.96 14.84
N ALA A 76 19.14 -7.29 14.42
CA ALA A 76 19.07 -6.26 13.38
C ALA A 76 18.58 -6.83 12.03
N GLY A 77 19.07 -8.02 11.64
CA GLY A 77 18.61 -8.73 10.45
C GLY A 77 17.12 -9.10 10.51
N VAL A 78 16.64 -9.59 11.65
CA VAL A 78 15.22 -9.92 11.87
C VAL A 78 14.35 -8.67 11.77
N LEU A 79 14.78 -7.55 12.39
CA LEU A 79 14.05 -6.29 12.32
C LEU A 79 13.99 -5.75 10.88
N TYR A 80 15.09 -5.85 10.13
CA TYR A 80 15.14 -5.45 8.73
C TYR A 80 14.17 -6.27 7.87
N LEU A 81 14.17 -7.60 8.02
CA LEU A 81 13.25 -8.48 7.30
C LEU A 81 11.79 -8.21 7.67
N LEU A 82 11.50 -7.88 8.94
CA LEU A 82 10.16 -7.48 9.37
C LEU A 82 9.70 -6.18 8.70
N GLY A 83 10.59 -5.18 8.59
CA GLY A 83 10.32 -3.94 7.86
C GLY A 83 10.11 -4.16 6.36
N GLN A 84 10.88 -5.06 5.76
CA GLN A 84 10.71 -5.40 4.35
C GLN A 84 9.38 -6.14 4.10
N PHE A 85 8.99 -7.04 5.00
CA PHE A 85 7.69 -7.70 4.97
C PHE A 85 6.53 -6.70 5.07
N MET A 86 6.64 -5.70 5.96
CA MET A 86 5.67 -4.61 6.07
C MET A 86 5.47 -3.93 4.71
N THR A 87 6.55 -3.52 4.05
CA THR A 87 6.48 -2.87 2.72
C THR A 87 5.81 -3.76 1.68
N CYS A 88 6.18 -5.04 1.63
CA CYS A 88 5.59 -5.99 0.67
C CYS A 88 4.10 -6.20 0.91
N LYS A 89 3.64 -6.20 2.17
CA LYS A 89 2.22 -6.27 2.52
C LYS A 89 1.46 -5.04 2.03
N TYR A 90 2.01 -3.84 2.21
CA TYR A 90 1.39 -2.60 1.74
C TYR A 90 1.31 -2.51 0.22
N ALA A 91 2.29 -3.05 -0.50
CA ALA A 91 2.22 -3.15 -1.96
C ALA A 91 1.00 -3.96 -2.43
N VAL A 92 0.64 -5.03 -1.71
CA VAL A 92 -0.55 -5.85 -2.01
C VAL A 92 -1.84 -5.13 -1.61
N ILE A 93 -1.88 -4.58 -0.39
CA ILE A 93 -3.08 -3.88 0.14
C ILE A 93 -3.45 -2.68 -0.73
N TYR A 94 -2.48 -1.87 -1.15
CA TYR A 94 -2.73 -0.70 -1.99
C TYR A 94 -2.78 -1.02 -3.49
N GLY A 95 -2.24 -2.16 -3.92
CA GLY A 95 -2.29 -2.58 -5.33
C GLY A 95 -3.71 -2.91 -5.81
N LEU A 96 -4.54 -3.54 -4.97
CA LEU A 96 -5.94 -3.84 -5.29
C LEU A 96 -6.80 -2.59 -5.55
N PRO A 97 -6.89 -1.59 -4.65
CA PRO A 97 -7.66 -0.38 -4.91
C PRO A 97 -7.07 0.47 -6.04
N TYR A 98 -5.75 0.39 -6.26
CA TYR A 98 -5.10 1.03 -7.40
C TYR A 98 -5.59 0.45 -8.74
N LEU A 99 -5.65 -0.88 -8.86
CA LEU A 99 -6.20 -1.56 -10.04
C LEU A 99 -7.66 -1.19 -10.28
N GLN A 100 -8.48 -1.20 -9.21
CA GLN A 100 -9.89 -0.86 -9.31
C GLN A 100 -10.09 0.58 -9.78
N ALA A 101 -9.35 1.53 -9.22
CA ALA A 101 -9.38 2.91 -9.66
C ALA A 101 -8.93 3.10 -11.12
N ARG A 102 -7.93 2.35 -11.57
CA ARG A 102 -7.50 2.35 -12.99
C ARG A 102 -8.57 1.81 -13.93
N LEU A 103 -9.27 0.73 -13.54
CA LEU A 103 -10.39 0.17 -14.31
C LEU A 103 -11.55 1.17 -14.42
N ASP A 104 -11.84 1.87 -13.32
CA ASP A 104 -12.85 2.93 -13.30
C ASP A 104 -12.39 4.19 -14.06
N GLY A 105 -11.14 4.24 -14.53
CA GLY A 105 -10.54 5.41 -15.18
C GLY A 105 -10.35 6.61 -14.24
N MET A 106 -10.34 6.34 -12.93
CA MET A 106 -10.08 7.32 -11.89
C MET A 106 -8.57 7.44 -11.62
N TRP A 107 -8.14 8.63 -11.21
CA TRP A 107 -6.76 8.83 -10.79
C TRP A 107 -6.54 8.17 -9.43
N ALA A 108 -5.56 7.27 -9.36
CA ALA A 108 -5.18 6.59 -8.13
C ALA A 108 -3.88 7.20 -7.58
N PRO A 109 -3.77 7.39 -6.26
CA PRO A 109 -2.54 7.82 -5.62
C PRO A 109 -1.44 6.78 -5.85
N THR A 110 -0.21 7.25 -5.97
CA THR A 110 0.96 6.37 -6.12
C THR A 110 1.13 5.53 -4.86
N PRO A 111 1.49 4.24 -4.99
CA PRO A 111 1.75 3.40 -3.84
C PRO A 111 2.91 3.95 -2.99
N PRO A 112 2.91 3.70 -1.67
CA PRO A 112 3.95 4.20 -0.79
C PRO A 112 5.34 3.66 -1.16
N ALA A 113 6.37 4.49 -0.97
CA ALA A 113 7.76 4.11 -1.19
C ALA A 113 8.23 3.04 -0.20
N CYS A 114 9.33 2.35 -0.53
CA CYS A 114 9.91 1.31 0.33
C CYS A 114 10.37 1.89 1.67
N ILE A 115 10.11 1.20 2.80
CA ILE A 115 10.51 1.69 4.12
C ILE A 115 12.03 1.88 4.26
N ALA A 116 12.82 1.06 3.56
CA ALA A 116 14.28 1.19 3.55
C ALA A 116 14.78 2.41 2.77
N TYR A 117 13.93 3.02 1.93
CA TYR A 117 14.25 4.23 1.17
C TYR A 117 13.88 5.52 1.92
N VAL A 118 12.89 5.46 2.81
CA VAL A 118 12.41 6.64 3.52
C VAL A 118 13.26 6.91 4.75
N TYR A 119 14.04 8.00 4.72
CA TYR A 119 14.93 8.38 5.83
C TYR A 119 14.23 9.20 6.92
N HIS A 120 13.27 10.06 6.54
CA HIS A 120 12.50 10.84 7.51
C HIS A 120 11.08 10.29 7.63
N TYR A 121 10.67 10.02 8.86
CA TYR A 121 9.30 9.58 9.14
C TYR A 121 8.28 10.65 8.67
N SER A 122 8.67 11.94 8.71
CA SER A 122 7.90 13.05 8.13
C SER A 122 7.55 12.89 6.66
N ASP A 123 8.38 12.21 5.88
CA ASP A 123 8.18 12.07 4.44
C ASP A 123 7.12 11.01 4.11
N MET A 124 6.78 10.13 5.07
CA MET A 124 5.70 9.14 4.90
C MET A 124 4.32 9.80 4.90
N TRP A 125 4.14 10.84 5.72
CA TRP A 125 2.87 11.56 5.85
C TRP A 125 2.88 12.95 5.23
N SER A 126 4.05 13.51 4.94
CA SER A 126 4.12 14.81 4.28
C SER A 126 3.72 14.64 2.82
N TYR A 127 2.64 15.34 2.46
CA TYR A 127 2.09 15.47 1.11
C TYR A 127 3.14 15.87 0.03
N ARG A 128 4.36 16.24 0.45
CA ARG A 128 5.43 16.82 -0.35
C ARG A 128 6.06 15.86 -1.37
N HIS A 129 5.93 14.54 -1.19
CA HIS A 129 6.35 13.54 -2.20
C HIS A 129 5.26 13.16 -3.21
N GLY A 130 4.04 13.69 -3.05
CA GLY A 130 3.05 13.66 -4.12
C GLY A 130 3.51 14.58 -5.24
N ASN A 131 3.83 14.00 -6.40
CA ASN A 131 3.69 14.68 -7.68
C ASN A 131 2.49 15.65 -7.64
N LYS A 132 2.67 16.87 -8.16
CA LYS A 132 1.76 18.03 -8.05
C LYS A 132 0.30 17.82 -8.52
N GLN A 133 -0.11 16.59 -8.88
CA GLN A 133 -1.45 16.23 -9.36
C GLN A 133 -2.42 15.74 -8.28
N GLY A 134 -1.96 15.46 -7.04
CA GLY A 134 -2.85 15.25 -5.88
C GLY A 134 -3.52 16.54 -5.37
N LYS A 135 -3.04 17.71 -5.80
CA LYS A 135 -3.57 19.04 -5.43
C LYS A 135 -4.96 19.39 -6.01
N ARG A 136 -5.67 18.43 -6.62
CA ARG A 136 -7.01 18.66 -7.17
C ARG A 136 -8.12 17.90 -6.43
N TRP A 137 -7.80 16.93 -5.56
CA TRP A 137 -8.84 16.10 -4.95
C TRP A 137 -8.67 15.91 -3.44
N GLY A 138 -9.42 16.72 -2.70
CA GLY A 138 -10.25 16.30 -1.57
C GLY A 138 -9.62 16.15 -0.18
N ILE A 139 -8.36 15.74 -0.03
CA ILE A 139 -7.86 15.37 1.31
C ILE A 139 -7.44 16.60 2.15
N GLU A 140 -6.93 17.66 1.51
CA GLU A 140 -6.54 18.91 2.18
C GLU A 140 -7.74 19.67 2.79
N GLU A 141 -8.95 19.43 2.28
CA GLU A 141 -10.17 20.11 2.74
C GLU A 141 -10.75 19.48 4.02
N TYR A 142 -10.53 18.18 4.27
CA TYR A 142 -11.09 17.50 5.45
C TYR A 142 -10.17 17.51 6.68
N THR A 143 -8.86 17.65 6.53
CA THR A 143 -7.93 17.72 7.69
C THR A 143 -7.86 19.09 8.35
N HIS A 144 -8.36 20.15 7.70
CA HIS A 144 -8.36 21.52 8.23
C HIS A 144 -9.72 22.01 8.71
N VAL A 145 -10.72 21.13 8.87
CA VAL A 145 -11.95 21.49 9.58
C VAL A 145 -11.56 21.75 11.04
N PRO A 146 -11.70 22.99 11.57
CA PRO A 146 -11.45 23.23 12.97
C PRO A 146 -12.46 22.39 13.76
N VAL A 147 -11.94 21.44 14.55
CA VAL A 147 -12.72 20.77 15.58
C VAL A 147 -13.07 21.87 16.58
N LEU A 148 -14.35 22.25 16.61
CA LEU A 148 -14.91 23.16 17.62
C LEU A 148 -14.64 22.66 19.04
#